data_AF-A0A494J400-F1
#
_entry.id   AF-A0A494J400-F1
#
_cell.length_a   1.000
_cell.length_b   1.000
_cell.length_c   1.000
_cell.angle_alpha   90.00
_cell.angle_beta   90.00
_cell.angle_gamma   90.00
#
_symmetry.space_group_name_H-M   'P 1'
#
loop_
_entity.id
_entity.type
_entity.pdbx_description
1 polymer ?
#
loop_
_entity_poly.entity_id
_entity_poly.type
_entity_poly.pdbx_seq_one_letter_code
_entity_poly.pdbx_strand_id
1 'polypeptide(L)'
;MDLKELRYGVSQLIDNRFGVVITIDDRYICSFHENPEQFKKDFSPIPITEEWLFKLGFENCEINIDDLELSILVKTKCLIITSNDEPYGISVDIDFIHQLQNIIYDLTKKELTIK
;
A
#
# COMPACT_ATOMS: atom_id res chain seq x y z
N MET A 1 0.47 3.22 11.97
CA MET A 1 -0.58 3.59 11.00
C MET A 1 -1.11 4.94 11.40
N ASP A 2 -0.80 5.99 10.64
CA ASP A 2 -1.38 7.32 10.82
C ASP A 2 -2.67 7.41 9.97
N LEU A 3 -3.74 7.97 10.53
CA LEU A 3 -5.03 8.18 9.83
C LEU A 3 -4.88 8.95 8.52
N LYS A 4 -3.90 9.86 8.45
CA LYS A 4 -3.67 10.71 7.28
C LYS A 4 -3.22 9.91 6.05
N GLU A 5 -2.75 8.68 6.27
CA GLU A 5 -2.33 7.77 5.21
C GLU A 5 -3.50 6.91 4.69
N LEU A 6 -4.66 6.90 5.35
CA LEU A 6 -5.81 6.14 4.87
C LEU A 6 -6.64 7.02 3.93
N ARG A 7 -6.76 6.57 2.68
CA ARG A 7 -7.57 7.25 1.65
C ARG A 7 -8.82 6.44 1.34
N TYR A 8 -9.90 7.16 1.03
CA TYR A 8 -11.02 6.60 0.27
C TYR A 8 -10.48 6.09 -1.05
N GLY A 9 -10.88 4.89 -1.46
CA GLY A 9 -10.41 4.28 -2.69
C GLY A 9 -9.75 2.95 -2.42
N VAL A 10 -8.59 2.93 -1.75
CA VAL A 10 -7.91 1.67 -1.42
C VAL A 10 -7.03 1.82 -0.18
N SER A 11 -7.44 1.18 0.92
CA SER A 11 -6.52 0.72 1.96
C SER A 11 -7.05 -0.60 2.50
N GLN A 12 -6.33 -1.67 2.23
CA GLN A 12 -6.67 -3.00 2.72
C GLN A 12 -6.02 -3.21 4.09
N LEU A 13 -6.79 -3.76 5.03
CA LEU A 13 -6.31 -4.12 6.37
C LEU A 13 -6.61 -5.58 6.66
N ILE A 14 -5.87 -6.14 7.60
CA ILE A 14 -6.19 -7.43 8.20
C ILE A 14 -7.13 -7.16 9.38
N ASP A 15 -8.33 -7.72 9.34
CA ASP A 15 -9.20 -7.81 10.52
C ASP A 15 -8.66 -8.94 11.42
N ASN A 16 -8.00 -8.57 12.51
CA ASN A 16 -7.37 -9.49 13.45
C ASN A 16 -8.39 -10.41 14.14
N ARG A 17 -9.68 -10.04 14.16
CA ARG A 17 -10.74 -10.84 14.80
C ARG A 17 -11.09 -12.07 13.96
N PHE A 18 -10.95 -11.96 12.64
CA PHE A 18 -11.30 -13.02 11.69
C PHE A 18 -10.11 -13.52 10.87
N GLY A 19 -8.97 -12.83 10.89
CA GLY A 19 -7.78 -13.14 10.09
C GLY A 19 -7.98 -12.91 8.59
N VAL A 20 -8.92 -12.05 8.20
CA VAL A 20 -9.29 -11.80 6.80
C VAL A 20 -8.89 -10.41 6.34
N VAL A 21 -8.64 -10.27 5.05
CA VAL A 21 -8.33 -8.98 4.43
C VAL A 21 -9.64 -8.28 4.09
N ILE A 22 -9.78 -7.06 4.57
CA ILE A 22 -10.94 -6.20 4.32
C ILE A 22 -10.52 -4.94 3.57
N THR A 23 -11.46 -4.38 2.81
CA THR A 23 -11.30 -3.06 2.20
C THR A 23 -11.90 -2.02 3.15
N ILE A 24 -11.14 -0.97 3.47
CA ILE A 24 -11.65 0.13 4.27
C ILE A 24 -12.71 0.90 3.48
N ASP A 25 -13.84 1.14 4.14
CA ASP A 25 -14.88 2.08 3.72
C ASP A 25 -15.17 3.10 4.84
N ASP A 26 -16.13 3.98 4.60
CA ASP A 26 -16.62 5.04 5.47
C ASP A 26 -16.86 4.55 6.91
N ARG A 27 -17.39 3.33 7.07
CA ARG A 27 -17.78 2.76 8.36
C ARG A 27 -16.57 2.44 9.23
N TYR A 28 -15.48 2.00 8.61
CA TYR A 28 -14.22 1.73 9.30
C TYR A 28 -13.50 3.03 9.68
N ILE A 29 -13.60 4.06 8.83
CA ILE A 29 -13.05 5.40 9.13
C ILE A 29 -13.79 6.03 10.33
N CYS A 30 -15.11 5.89 10.41
CA CYS A 30 -15.90 6.31 11.57
C CYS A 30 -15.50 5.53 12.83
N SER A 31 -15.36 4.19 12.72
CA SER A 31 -14.97 3.32 13.84
C SER A 31 -13.60 3.70 14.42
N PHE A 32 -12.64 4.09 13.57
CA PHE A 32 -11.36 4.62 14.04
C PHE A 32 -11.54 5.93 14.83
N HIS A 33 -12.30 6.89 14.30
CA HIS A 33 -12.50 8.19 14.95
C HIS A 33 -13.19 8.05 16.32
N GLU A 34 -14.14 7.12 16.43
CA GLU A 34 -14.84 6.86 17.68
C GLU A 34 -13.97 6.15 18.72
N ASN A 35 -13.15 5.18 18.30
CA ASN A 35 -12.26 4.45 19.21
C ASN A 35 -10.96 3.97 18.54
N PRO A 36 -9.93 4.84 18.47
CA PRO A 36 -8.71 4.55 17.71
C PRO A 36 -7.87 3.43 18.33
N GLU A 37 -7.92 3.26 19.66
CA GLU A 37 -7.17 2.22 20.35
C GLU A 37 -7.78 0.84 20.13
N GLN A 38 -9.12 0.74 20.11
CA GLN A 38 -9.79 -0.50 19.74
C GLN A 38 -9.56 -0.82 18.26
N PHE A 39 -9.61 0.18 17.38
CA PHE A 39 -9.34 -0.01 15.97
C PHE A 39 -7.96 -0.60 15.71
N LYS A 40 -6.90 -0.08 16.35
CA LYS A 40 -5.54 -0.63 16.20
C LYS A 40 -5.39 -2.06 16.71
N LYS A 41 -6.25 -2.51 17.63
CA LYS A 41 -6.29 -3.91 18.09
C LYS A 41 -7.03 -4.80 17.11
N ASP A 42 -8.12 -4.30 16.55
CA ASP A 42 -8.99 -5.07 15.66
C ASP A 42 -8.44 -5.13 14.23
N PHE A 43 -7.67 -4.13 13.81
CA PHE A 43 -7.16 -4.03 12.45
C PHE A 43 -5.66 -3.78 12.39
N SER A 44 -4.97 -4.56 11.57
CA SER A 44 -3.54 -4.42 11.31
C SER A 44 -3.29 -4.02 9.85
N PRO A 45 -2.30 -3.15 9.60
CA PRO A 45 -1.84 -2.90 8.24
C PRO A 45 -1.23 -4.15 7.63
N ILE A 46 -1.38 -4.31 6.31
CA ILE A 46 -0.82 -5.44 5.57
C ILE A 46 0.67 -5.16 5.31
N PRO A 47 1.61 -5.97 5.84
CA PRO A 47 3.03 -5.80 5.55
C PRO A 47 3.34 -6.14 4.10
N ILE A 48 4.35 -5.49 3.55
CA ILE A 48 4.82 -5.81 2.20
C ILE A 48 5.50 -7.17 2.20
N THR A 49 4.97 -8.08 1.37
CA THR A 49 5.55 -9.40 1.10
C THR A 49 5.52 -9.67 -0.40
N GLU A 50 6.38 -10.57 -0.88
CA GLU A 50 6.40 -10.98 -2.28
C GLU A 50 5.04 -11.49 -2.77
N GLU A 51 4.30 -12.22 -1.93
CA GLU A 51 2.94 -12.69 -2.24
C GLU A 51 1.97 -11.54 -2.50
N TRP A 52 2.02 -10.49 -1.68
CA TRP A 52 1.16 -9.33 -1.85
C TRP A 52 1.54 -8.50 -3.07
N LEU A 53 2.84 -8.35 -3.33
CA LEU A 53 3.32 -7.68 -4.54
C LEU A 53 2.85 -8.41 -5.80
N PHE A 54 2.94 -9.74 -5.81
CA PHE A 54 2.45 -10.57 -6.91
C PHE A 54 0.94 -10.38 -7.14
N LYS A 55 0.14 -10.37 -6.07
CA LYS A 55 -1.31 -10.09 -6.15
C LYS A 55 -1.63 -8.69 -6.68
N LEU A 56 -0.76 -7.71 -6.46
CA LEU A 56 -0.90 -6.35 -6.98
C LEU A 56 -0.38 -6.21 -8.42
N GLY A 57 0.10 -7.28 -9.03
CA GLY A 57 0.57 -7.30 -10.41
C GLY A 57 2.05 -6.94 -10.59
N PHE A 58 2.85 -6.96 -9.52
CA PHE A 58 4.31 -6.89 -9.64
C PHE A 58 4.84 -8.26 -10.10
N GLU A 59 5.77 -8.22 -11.06
CA GLU A 59 6.51 -9.38 -11.51
C GLU A 59 7.95 -9.24 -11.02
N ASN A 60 8.46 -10.22 -10.27
CA ASN A 60 9.79 -10.13 -9.63
C ASN A 60 10.01 -8.88 -8.77
N CYS A 61 8.95 -8.40 -8.10
CA CYS A 61 8.95 -7.15 -7.33
C CYS A 61 9.15 -5.88 -8.17
N GLU A 62 8.90 -5.95 -9.48
CA GLU A 62 8.97 -4.82 -10.40
C GLU A 62 7.61 -4.62 -11.10
N ILE A 63 7.28 -3.37 -11.41
CA ILE A 63 6.13 -3.00 -12.23
C ILE A 63 6.45 -1.76 -13.05
N ASN A 64 6.00 -1.75 -14.29
CA ASN A 64 6.04 -0.56 -15.14
C ASN A 64 4.63 0.04 -15.18
N ILE A 65 4.51 1.31 -14.81
CA ILE A 65 3.25 2.05 -14.88
C ILE A 65 3.49 3.33 -15.67
N ASP A 66 2.96 3.35 -16.89
CA ASP A 66 3.17 4.44 -17.85
C ASP A 66 4.69 4.66 -18.08
N ASP A 67 5.22 5.85 -17.80
CA ASP A 67 6.64 6.21 -17.97
C ASP A 67 7.49 5.97 -16.71
N LEU A 68 6.92 5.33 -15.69
CA LEU A 68 7.57 5.04 -14.41
C LEU A 68 7.88 3.54 -14.28
N GLU A 69 9.10 3.25 -13.88
CA GLU A 69 9.54 1.92 -13.48
C GLU A 69 9.66 1.90 -11.96
N LEU A 70 8.98 0.93 -11.34
CA LEU A 70 8.92 0.79 -9.89
C LEU A 70 9.46 -0.56 -9.50
N SER A 71 10.48 -0.58 -8.64
CA SER A 71 11.08 -1.80 -8.11
C SER A 71 11.06 -1.78 -6.58
N ILE A 72 10.74 -2.93 -5.98
CA ILE A 72 10.60 -3.07 -4.52
C ILE A 72 11.61 -4.09 -4.01
N LEU A 73 12.51 -3.62 -3.14
CA LEU A 73 13.41 -4.50 -2.40
C LEU A 73 12.72 -4.95 -1.11
N VAL A 74 12.02 -6.09 -1.15
CA VAL A 74 11.26 -6.62 0.00
C VAL A 74 12.12 -6.79 1.26
N LYS A 75 13.39 -7.20 1.10
CA LYS A 75 14.33 -7.41 2.23
C LYS A 75 14.64 -6.13 3.00
N THR A 76 14.81 -5.02 2.28
CA THR A 76 15.12 -3.72 2.86
C THR A 76 13.90 -2.81 2.95
N LYS A 77 12.72 -3.30 2.50
CA LYS A 77 11.46 -2.56 2.49
C LYS A 77 11.59 -1.21 1.80
N CYS A 78 12.24 -1.20 0.64
CA CYS A 78 12.55 0.02 -0.08
C CYS A 78 11.91 0.00 -1.46
N LEU A 79 11.13 1.02 -1.78
CA LEU A 79 10.57 1.30 -3.11
C LEU A 79 11.55 2.19 -3.86
N ILE A 80 11.99 1.77 -5.03
CA ILE A 80 12.75 2.58 -5.96
C ILE A 80 11.82 2.95 -7.12
N ILE A 81 11.74 4.24 -7.41
CA ILE A 81 10.97 4.79 -8.52
C ILE A 81 11.95 5.44 -9.48
N THR A 82 11.98 4.96 -10.70
CA THR A 82 12.76 5.52 -11.81
C THR A 82 11.81 5.99 -12.90
N SER A 83 12.23 7.01 -13.65
CA SER A 83 11.53 7.45 -14.85
C SER A 83 12.46 7.29 -16.03
N ASN A 84 11.94 6.87 -17.18
CA ASN A 84 12.74 6.71 -18.40
C ASN A 84 13.37 8.03 -18.87
N ASP A 85 12.77 9.16 -18.51
CA ASP A 85 13.21 10.49 -18.93
C ASP A 85 14.22 11.14 -17.98
N GLU A 86 14.43 10.58 -16.79
CA GLU A 86 15.29 11.17 -15.75
C GLU A 86 16.37 10.18 -15.29
N PRO A 87 17.65 10.59 -15.23
CA PRO A 87 18.75 9.71 -14.83
C PRO A 87 18.79 9.42 -13.33
N TYR A 88 17.87 10.00 -12.54
CA TYR A 88 17.83 9.88 -11.08
C TYR A 88 16.53 9.24 -10.62
N GLY A 89 16.65 8.18 -9.81
CA GLY A 89 15.54 7.55 -9.11
C GLY A 89 15.34 8.10 -7.71
N ILE A 90 14.13 7.96 -7.18
CA ILE A 90 13.79 8.24 -5.79
C ILE A 90 13.63 6.92 -5.05
N SER A 91 14.22 6.82 -3.86
CA SER A 91 14.04 5.68 -2.95
C SER A 91 13.17 6.09 -1.77
N VAL A 92 12.15 5.30 -1.44
CA VAL A 92 11.24 5.54 -0.31
C VAL A 92 11.10 4.25 0.51
N ASP A 93 11.21 4.37 1.83
CA ASP A 93 10.97 3.24 2.72
C ASP A 93 9.47 2.95 2.84
N ILE A 94 9.10 1.69 2.67
CA ILE A 94 7.72 1.19 2.62
C ILE A 94 7.56 -0.05 3.49
N ASP A 95 6.85 0.08 4.60
CA ASP A 95 6.58 -1.05 5.51
C ASP A 95 5.32 -1.83 5.11
N PHE A 96 4.34 -1.14 4.52
CA PHE A 96 2.98 -1.66 4.35
C PHE A 96 2.40 -1.40 2.95
N ILE A 97 1.51 -2.29 2.52
CA ILE A 97 0.85 -2.25 1.21
C ILE A 97 0.08 -0.95 0.97
N HIS A 98 -0.56 -0.37 2.00
CA HIS A 98 -1.27 0.89 1.84
C HIS A 98 -0.34 2.07 1.49
N GLN A 99 0.91 2.07 1.97
CA GLN A 99 1.89 3.10 1.62
C GLN A 99 2.26 3.00 0.14
N LEU A 100 2.47 1.78 -0.35
CA LEU A 100 2.68 1.53 -1.78
C LEU A 100 1.47 2.02 -2.60
N GLN A 101 0.26 1.61 -2.24
CA GLN A 101 -0.98 1.99 -2.94
C GLN A 101 -1.15 3.51 -3.00
N ASN A 102 -0.87 4.22 -1.90
CA ASN A 102 -0.89 5.68 -1.86
C ASN A 102 0.11 6.32 -2.82
N ILE A 103 1.35 5.81 -2.84
CA ILE A 103 2.40 6.31 -3.73
C ILE A 103 2.01 6.10 -5.19
N ILE A 104 1.54 4.90 -5.56
CA ILE A 104 1.09 4.62 -6.94
C ILE A 104 -0.02 5.57 -7.34
N TYR A 105 -1.03 5.73 -6.48
CA TYR A 105 -2.15 6.61 -6.76
C TYR A 105 -1.69 8.07 -6.88
N ASP A 106 -0.75 8.53 -6.05
CA ASP A 106 -0.23 9.89 -6.14
C ASP A 106 0.50 10.16 -7.44
N LEU A 107 1.31 9.20 -7.90
CA LEU A 107 2.10 9.30 -9.12
C LEU A 107 1.26 9.17 -10.39
N THR A 108 0.31 8.22 -10.41
CA THR A 108 -0.35 7.78 -11.65
C THR A 108 -1.82 8.18 -11.72
N LYS A 109 -2.41 8.58 -10.59
CA LYS A 109 -3.87 8.77 -10.40
C LYS A 109 -4.69 7.52 -10.70
N LYS A 110 -4.07 6.34 -10.71
CA LYS A 110 -4.70 5.04 -10.88
C LYS A 110 -4.62 4.26 -9.57
N GLU A 111 -5.70 3.58 -9.22
CA GLU A 111 -5.72 2.70 -8.04
C GLU A 111 -5.06 1.36 -8.36
N LEU A 112 -4.17 0.92 -7.47
CA LEU A 112 -3.53 -0.38 -7.56
C LEU A 112 -4.42 -1.43 -6.90
N THR A 113 -5.29 -2.05 -7.70
CA THR A 113 -6.20 -3.11 -7.28
C THR A 113 -5.52 -4.49 -7.34
N ILE A 114 -5.89 -5.38 -6.42
CA ILE A 114 -5.49 -6.80 -6.49
C ILE A 114 -6.07 -7.41 -7.79
N LYS A 115 -5.27 -8.16 -8.52
CA LYS A 115 -5.68 -8.96 -9.68
C LYS A 115 -6.27 -10.31 -9.28
#